data_AF-A0A1I2FZ53-F1
#
_entry.id   AF-A0A1I2FZ53-F1
#
_cell.length_a   1.000
_cell.length_b   1.000
_cell.length_c   1.000
_cell.angle_alpha   90.00
_cell.angle_beta   90.00
_cell.angle_gamma   90.00
#
_symmetry.space_group_name_H-M   'P 1'
#
loop_
_entity.id
_entity.type
_entity.pdbx_description
1 polymer ?
#
loop_
_entity_poly.entity_id
_entity_poly.type
_entity_poly.pdbx_seq_one_letter_code
_entity_poly.pdbx_strand_id
1 'polypeptide(L)'
;MFAVIKTGGKQYKVASGDMLRIERIAADAGETVLFNEVLMLGGDSPQIGAPMIEDAGVEAEVVDQIKGEKVIHFVKRRRKHSSKRTKGHRQKLTLIRIGDILSTGAGKSKSKTAIGTGSVSASVVAAMEERYAMNKADQAEMAKRVVAGEAKAKSAKPAKAEKADAPAEAAAPAKEEKAAPKKAKKADKSGDDLTQISGVGPVIVGKLNGEGVTTFAQIAAWSEADVDAIEEKLSFKGRVGREDWIAQAKELAKG
;
A
#
# COMPACT_ATOMS: atom_id res chain seq x y z
N MET A 1 24.50 -18.22 -16.69
CA MET A 1 23.57 -17.07 -16.69
C MET A 1 23.59 -16.42 -15.31
N PHE A 2 23.52 -15.10 -15.23
CA PHE A 2 23.42 -14.32 -14.00
C PHE A 2 22.43 -13.16 -14.19
N ALA A 3 21.98 -12.52 -13.11
CA ALA A 3 21.18 -11.31 -13.15
C ALA A 3 21.80 -10.21 -12.27
N VAL A 4 21.43 -8.96 -12.51
CA VAL A 4 21.62 -7.85 -11.57
C VAL A 4 20.24 -7.41 -11.10
N ILE A 5 19.92 -7.71 -9.83
CA ILE A 5 18.64 -7.36 -9.21
C ILE A 5 18.79 -6.14 -8.31
N LYS A 6 17.72 -5.36 -8.18
CA LYS A 6 17.61 -4.27 -7.20
C LYS A 6 16.68 -4.67 -6.07
N THR A 7 17.16 -4.59 -4.83
CA THR A 7 16.36 -4.87 -3.63
C THR A 7 16.92 -4.10 -2.42
N GLY A 8 16.03 -3.63 -1.54
CA GLY A 8 16.44 -2.86 -0.35
C GLY A 8 17.22 -1.57 -0.65
N GLY A 9 17.04 -0.98 -1.84
CA GLY A 9 17.81 0.17 -2.30
C GLY A 9 19.24 -0.13 -2.76
N LYS A 10 19.63 -1.41 -2.85
CA LYS A 10 20.95 -1.88 -3.28
C LYS A 10 20.82 -2.72 -4.55
N GLN A 11 21.92 -2.84 -5.29
CA GLN A 11 22.02 -3.73 -6.45
C GLN A 11 22.87 -4.95 -6.09
N TYR A 12 22.45 -6.13 -6.53
CA TYR A 12 23.14 -7.39 -6.29
C TYR A 12 23.30 -8.15 -7.62
N LYS A 13 24.53 -8.56 -7.94
CA LYS A 13 24.78 -9.57 -8.96
C LYS A 13 24.49 -10.94 -8.34
N VAL A 14 23.68 -11.75 -9.03
CA VAL A 14 23.21 -13.06 -8.56
C VAL A 14 23.28 -14.12 -9.66
N ALA A 15 23.71 -15.32 -9.31
CA ALA A 15 23.60 -16.53 -10.12
C ALA A 15 22.73 -17.57 -9.40
N SER A 16 22.25 -18.57 -10.13
CA SER A 16 21.49 -19.68 -9.54
C SER A 16 22.34 -20.43 -8.51
N GLY A 17 21.77 -20.73 -7.34
CA GLY A 17 22.43 -21.36 -6.20
C GLY A 17 23.12 -20.39 -5.22
N ASP A 18 23.30 -19.11 -5.57
CA ASP A 18 23.97 -18.14 -4.68
C ASP A 18 23.19 -17.92 -3.37
N MET A 19 23.91 -17.79 -2.25
CA MET A 19 23.34 -17.35 -0.98
C MET A 19 23.81 -15.94 -0.62
N LEU A 20 22.87 -15.02 -0.39
CA LEU A 20 23.17 -13.63 -0.08
C LEU A 20 22.28 -13.08 1.04
N ARG A 21 22.81 -12.08 1.75
CA ARG A 21 22.11 -11.33 2.80
C ARG A 21 21.60 -10.02 2.21
N ILE A 22 20.28 -9.85 2.19
CA ILE A 22 19.60 -8.63 1.72
C ILE A 22 18.93 -7.89 2.89
N GLU A 23 18.46 -6.66 2.63
CA GLU A 23 17.61 -5.95 3.60
C GLU A 23 16.30 -6.72 3.86
N ARG A 24 15.68 -6.46 5.02
CA ARG A 24 14.54 -7.26 5.50
C ARG A 24 13.29 -7.16 4.61
N ILE A 25 12.94 -8.26 3.95
CA ILE A 25 11.71 -8.42 3.17
C ILE A 25 10.54 -8.98 4.01
N ALA A 26 9.31 -8.76 3.53
CA ALA A 26 8.05 -9.19 4.13
C ALA A 26 7.69 -10.62 3.69
N ALA A 27 8.58 -11.56 4.01
CA ALA A 27 8.43 -12.98 3.74
C ALA A 27 9.02 -13.81 4.89
N ASP A 28 8.46 -14.98 5.14
CA ASP A 28 8.88 -15.89 6.21
C ASP A 28 9.86 -16.96 5.68
N ALA A 29 10.54 -17.65 6.61
CA ALA A 29 11.51 -18.69 6.25
C ALA A 29 10.80 -19.89 5.57
N GLY A 30 11.38 -20.37 4.47
CA GLY A 30 10.80 -21.38 3.58
C GLY A 30 9.89 -20.83 2.48
N GLU A 31 9.57 -19.53 2.45
CA GLU A 31 8.79 -18.95 1.34
C GLU A 31 9.65 -18.73 0.09
N THR A 32 9.10 -19.05 -1.09
CA THR A 32 9.66 -18.66 -2.38
C THR A 32 9.19 -17.27 -2.77
N VAL A 33 10.13 -16.36 -3.02
CA VAL A 33 9.89 -14.96 -3.37
C VAL A 33 10.40 -14.62 -4.77
N LEU A 34 9.71 -13.70 -5.44
CA LEU A 34 10.02 -13.21 -6.78
C LEU A 34 10.54 -11.77 -6.74
N PHE A 35 11.74 -11.54 -7.28
CA PHE A 35 12.31 -10.22 -7.50
C PHE A 35 12.04 -9.73 -8.93
N ASN A 36 11.13 -8.76 -9.07
CA ASN A 36 10.75 -8.17 -10.37
C ASN A 36 11.69 -7.04 -10.82
N GLU A 37 12.42 -6.38 -9.91
CA GLU A 37 13.35 -5.30 -10.29
C GLU A 37 14.68 -5.88 -10.84
N VAL A 38 14.64 -6.40 -12.07
CA VAL A 38 15.83 -6.87 -12.79
C VAL A 38 16.39 -5.77 -13.69
N LEU A 39 17.65 -5.39 -13.47
CA LEU A 39 18.35 -4.33 -14.22
C LEU A 39 19.14 -4.89 -15.42
N MET A 40 19.64 -6.11 -15.31
CA MET A 40 20.46 -6.77 -16.33
C MET A 40 20.30 -8.28 -16.24
N LEU A 41 20.31 -8.96 -17.39
CA LEU A 41 20.50 -10.40 -17.53
C LEU A 41 21.83 -10.63 -18.26
N GLY A 42 22.71 -11.43 -17.64
CA GLY A 42 24.05 -11.75 -18.14
C GLY A 42 24.18 -13.20 -18.57
N GLY A 43 24.78 -13.42 -19.72
CA GLY A 43 24.98 -14.72 -20.34
C GLY A 43 25.65 -14.53 -21.69
N ASP A 44 25.42 -15.45 -22.63
CA ASP A 44 26.02 -15.40 -23.97
C ASP A 44 25.50 -14.20 -24.79
N SER A 45 24.25 -13.80 -24.57
CA SER A 45 23.65 -12.56 -25.05
C SER A 45 23.25 -11.67 -23.85
N PRO A 46 24.10 -10.73 -23.40
CA PRO A 46 23.78 -9.87 -22.27
C PRO A 46 22.69 -8.85 -22.63
N GLN A 47 21.64 -8.80 -21.84
CA GLN A 47 20.54 -7.85 -21.97
C GLN A 47 20.59 -6.83 -20.82
N ILE A 48 20.49 -5.55 -21.14
CA ILE A 48 20.52 -4.44 -20.19
C ILE A 48 19.16 -3.74 -20.24
N GLY A 49 18.57 -3.48 -19.07
CA GLY A 49 17.29 -2.81 -18.93
C GLY A 49 17.37 -1.29 -19.06
N ALA A 50 16.24 -0.65 -19.34
CA ALA A 50 16.13 0.80 -19.52
C ALA A 50 14.83 1.36 -18.89
N PRO A 51 14.73 1.50 -17.56
CA PRO A 51 15.75 1.23 -16.54
C PRO A 51 15.77 -0.21 -16.01
N MET A 52 14.76 -1.01 -16.32
CA MET A 52 14.61 -2.42 -15.93
C MET A 52 14.32 -3.27 -17.18
N ILE A 53 14.38 -4.58 -17.04
CA ILE A 53 13.95 -5.53 -18.09
C ILE A 53 12.50 -5.92 -17.81
N GLU A 54 11.62 -5.70 -18.78
CA GLU A 54 10.21 -6.10 -18.69
C GLU A 54 10.06 -7.62 -18.65
N ASP A 55 9.09 -8.11 -17.87
CA ASP A 55 8.77 -9.53 -17.66
C ASP A 55 9.90 -10.45 -17.15
N ALA A 56 11.10 -9.94 -16.89
CA ALA A 56 12.17 -10.67 -16.22
C ALA A 56 11.94 -10.76 -14.70
N GLY A 57 12.45 -11.82 -14.09
CA GLY A 57 12.36 -12.01 -12.65
C GLY A 57 13.37 -13.00 -12.12
N VAL A 58 13.68 -12.90 -10.82
CA VAL A 58 14.54 -13.88 -10.13
C VAL A 58 13.77 -14.50 -8.99
N GLU A 59 13.64 -15.82 -9.00
CA GLU A 59 13.04 -16.58 -7.90
C GLU A 59 14.11 -16.93 -6.86
N ALA A 60 13.75 -16.82 -5.59
CA ALA A 60 14.63 -17.13 -4.47
C ALA A 60 13.86 -17.76 -3.31
N GLU A 61 14.51 -18.67 -2.61
CA GLU A 61 14.04 -19.22 -1.34
C GLU A 61 14.52 -18.33 -0.19
N VAL A 62 13.61 -17.96 0.72
CA VAL A 62 13.96 -17.30 1.98
C VAL A 62 14.46 -18.36 2.96
N VAL A 63 15.76 -18.37 3.25
CA VAL A 63 16.37 -19.36 4.15
C VAL A 63 16.12 -18.99 5.61
N ASP A 64 16.37 -17.73 6.00
CA ASP A 64 16.18 -17.27 7.39
C ASP A 64 16.10 -15.73 7.52
N GLN A 65 15.51 -15.25 8.61
CA GLN A 65 15.38 -13.84 8.99
C GLN A 65 16.36 -13.47 10.12
N ILE A 66 17.63 -13.29 9.76
CA ILE A 66 18.75 -13.12 10.69
C ILE A 66 18.92 -11.68 11.22
N LYS A 67 19.68 -11.56 12.31
CA LYS A 67 20.25 -10.29 12.79
C LYS A 67 21.74 -10.27 12.47
N GLY A 68 22.18 -9.26 11.74
CA GLY A 68 23.59 -9.03 11.45
C GLY A 68 24.42 -8.77 12.72
N GLU A 69 25.73 -8.57 12.50
CA GLU A 69 26.70 -8.29 13.54
C GLU A 69 26.33 -7.04 14.36
N LYS A 70 26.74 -7.02 15.64
CA LYS A 70 26.44 -5.90 16.54
C LYS A 70 27.43 -4.78 16.31
N VAL A 71 27.01 -3.75 15.57
CA VAL A 71 27.75 -2.49 15.47
C VAL A 71 27.52 -1.68 16.75
N ILE A 72 28.58 -1.10 17.31
CA ILE A 72 28.50 -0.28 18.53
C ILE A 72 28.58 1.20 18.15
N HIS A 73 27.46 1.92 18.28
CA HIS A 73 27.42 3.36 18.18
C HIS A 73 27.85 3.98 19.52
N PHE A 74 29.10 4.41 19.59
CA PHE A 74 29.70 5.04 20.77
C PHE A 74 29.87 6.55 20.55
N VAL A 75 29.26 7.35 21.42
CA VAL A 75 29.38 8.82 21.41
C VAL A 75 29.88 9.29 22.78
N LYS A 76 30.95 10.07 22.79
CA LYS A 76 31.57 10.65 23.99
C LYS A 76 31.83 12.14 23.77
N ARG A 77 31.32 13.00 24.65
CA ARG A 77 31.60 14.45 24.62
C ARG A 77 32.76 14.76 25.58
N ARG A 78 33.88 15.24 25.04
CA ARG A 78 35.06 15.63 25.83
C ARG A 78 34.70 16.75 26.80
N ARG A 79 35.22 16.70 28.04
CA ARG A 79 35.03 17.71 29.11
C ARG A 79 33.57 18.03 29.52
N LYS A 80 32.57 17.26 29.09
CA LYS A 80 31.15 17.50 29.45
C LYS A 80 30.65 16.43 30.43
N HIS A 81 30.98 16.59 31.71
CA HIS A 81 30.53 15.75 32.86
C HIS A 81 30.47 14.25 32.56
N SER A 82 31.62 13.64 32.21
CA SER A 82 31.76 12.22 31.86
C SER A 82 30.80 11.66 30.78
N SER A 83 30.12 12.54 30.02
CA SER A 83 29.07 12.17 29.07
C SER A 83 29.56 11.22 27.98
N LYS A 84 29.19 9.95 28.14
CA LYS A 84 29.32 8.86 27.18
C LYS A 84 27.97 8.17 26.97
N ARG A 85 27.75 7.68 25.75
CA ARG A 85 26.58 6.90 25.34
C ARG A 85 27.06 5.77 24.45
N THR A 86 26.74 4.54 24.82
CA THR A 86 27.04 3.33 24.05
C THR A 86 25.73 2.69 23.66
N LYS A 87 25.40 2.62 22.37
CA LYS A 87 24.20 1.94 21.86
C LYS A 87 24.62 0.85 20.88
N GLY A 88 24.20 -0.39 21.12
CA GLY A 88 24.34 -1.45 20.14
C GLY A 88 23.25 -1.36 19.08
N HIS A 89 23.62 -1.47 17.81
CA HIS A 89 22.70 -1.71 16.69
C HIS A 89 22.96 -3.11 16.10
N ARG A 90 21.92 -3.76 15.61
CA ARG A 90 22.02 -4.98 14.78
C ARG A 90 21.03 -4.80 13.64
N GLN A 91 21.51 -4.81 12.40
CA GLN A 91 20.64 -4.75 11.24
C GLN A 91 19.84 -6.06 11.14
N LYS A 92 18.55 -5.96 10.79
CA LYS A 92 17.75 -7.14 10.42
C LYS A 92 17.98 -7.39 8.93
N LEU A 93 18.37 -8.61 8.58
CA LEU A 93 18.68 -9.02 7.21
C LEU A 93 17.91 -10.29 6.90
N THR A 94 17.55 -10.48 5.64
CA THR A 94 17.01 -11.75 5.16
C THR A 94 18.12 -12.50 4.43
N LEU A 95 18.35 -13.75 4.81
CA LEU A 95 19.22 -14.66 4.08
C LEU A 95 18.36 -15.35 3.01
N ILE A 96 18.75 -15.21 1.75
CA ILE A 96 18.07 -15.85 0.61
C ILE A 96 19.03 -16.78 -0.12
N ARG A 97 18.49 -17.82 -0.75
CA ARG A 97 19.15 -18.63 -1.78
C ARG A 97 18.47 -18.36 -3.11
N ILE A 98 19.25 -18.06 -4.14
CA ILE A 98 18.72 -17.84 -5.50
C ILE A 98 18.40 -19.19 -6.14
N GLY A 99 17.19 -19.32 -6.67
CA GLY A 99 16.74 -20.44 -7.46
C GLY A 99 16.91 -20.12 -8.95
N ASP A 100 15.79 -19.95 -9.65
CA ASP A 100 15.77 -19.74 -11.09
C ASP A 100 15.79 -18.25 -11.49
N ILE A 101 16.40 -17.98 -12.65
CA ILE A 101 16.46 -16.66 -13.28
C ILE A 101 15.58 -16.71 -14.53
N LEU A 102 14.42 -16.06 -14.46
CA LEU A 102 13.44 -15.99 -15.54
C LEU A 102 13.77 -14.80 -16.45
N SER A 103 14.07 -15.08 -17.72
CA SER A 103 14.29 -14.02 -18.72
C SER A 103 13.00 -13.34 -19.16
N THR A 104 11.88 -14.06 -19.14
CA THR A 104 10.54 -13.57 -19.43
C THR A 104 9.51 -14.37 -18.61
N GLY A 105 8.29 -13.83 -18.48
CA GLY A 105 7.17 -14.52 -17.86
C GLY A 105 7.11 -14.48 -16.34
N ALA A 106 7.89 -13.61 -15.68
CA ALA A 106 7.86 -13.44 -14.21
C ALA A 106 6.45 -13.20 -13.66
N GLY A 107 5.62 -12.40 -14.35
CA GLY A 107 4.22 -12.14 -13.97
C GLY A 107 3.29 -13.36 -14.01
N LYS A 108 3.76 -14.53 -14.44
CA LYS A 108 3.01 -15.81 -14.44
C LYS A 108 3.44 -16.77 -13.32
N SER A 109 4.51 -16.47 -12.59
CA SER A 109 4.94 -17.33 -11.49
C SER A 109 3.93 -17.30 -10.34
N LYS A 110 3.98 -18.33 -9.48
CA LYS A 110 3.10 -18.46 -8.30
C LYS A 110 3.80 -18.03 -7.00
N SER A 111 5.02 -17.53 -7.11
CA SER A 111 5.87 -17.10 -5.99
C SER A 111 5.43 -15.73 -5.46
N LYS A 112 5.72 -15.46 -4.18
CA LYS A 112 5.28 -14.26 -3.48
C LYS A 112 6.14 -13.07 -3.92
N THR A 113 5.57 -11.94 -4.30
CA THR A 113 6.39 -10.77 -4.69
C THR A 113 7.29 -10.33 -3.53
N ALA A 114 8.59 -10.17 -3.79
CA ALA A 114 9.57 -9.75 -2.79
C ALA A 114 9.39 -8.26 -2.44
N ILE A 115 8.64 -7.98 -1.37
CA ILE A 115 8.33 -6.62 -0.94
C ILE A 115 9.12 -6.28 0.34
N GLY A 116 9.68 -5.07 0.42
CA GLY A 116 10.39 -4.59 1.60
C GLY A 116 9.45 -4.32 2.78
N THR A 117 9.87 -4.65 4.01
CA THR A 117 9.01 -4.45 5.22
C THR A 117 8.63 -2.99 5.54
N GLY A 118 9.15 -2.01 4.79
CA GLY A 118 8.81 -0.59 4.91
C GLY A 118 7.92 -0.01 3.80
N SER A 119 7.71 -0.72 2.67
CA SER A 119 6.97 -0.18 1.52
C SER A 119 5.46 -0.43 1.57
N VAL A 120 5.00 -1.38 2.39
CA VAL A 120 3.59 -1.55 2.77
C VAL A 120 3.50 -1.89 4.24
N SER A 121 2.53 -1.30 4.93
CA SER A 121 2.26 -1.56 6.35
C SER A 121 1.82 -3.01 6.52
N ALA A 122 2.33 -3.73 7.52
CA ALA A 122 1.98 -5.15 7.72
C ALA A 122 0.46 -5.38 7.91
N SER A 123 -0.26 -4.39 8.45
CA SER A 123 -1.72 -4.36 8.53
C SER A 123 -2.40 -4.32 7.16
N VAL A 124 -1.81 -3.65 6.16
CA VAL A 124 -2.33 -3.57 4.79
C VAL A 124 -2.09 -4.89 4.05
N VAL A 125 -0.93 -5.52 4.23
CA VAL A 125 -0.65 -6.85 3.62
C VAL A 125 -1.58 -7.92 4.20
N ALA A 126 -1.70 -8.00 5.54
CA ALA A 126 -2.62 -8.93 6.19
C ALA A 126 -4.09 -8.70 5.76
N ALA A 127 -4.55 -7.44 5.73
CA ALA A 127 -5.91 -7.12 5.26
C ALA A 127 -6.12 -7.41 3.76
N MET A 128 -5.08 -7.36 2.94
CA MET A 128 -5.12 -7.73 1.52
C MET A 128 -5.24 -9.26 1.38
N GLU A 129 -4.46 -10.03 2.14
CA GLU A 129 -4.51 -11.50 2.17
C GLU A 129 -5.84 -12.02 2.72
N GLU A 130 -6.37 -11.43 3.81
CA GLU A 130 -7.70 -11.74 4.35
C GLU A 130 -8.80 -11.46 3.32
N ARG A 131 -8.81 -10.27 2.68
CA ARG A 131 -9.78 -9.93 1.63
C ARG A 131 -9.69 -10.88 0.43
N TYR A 132 -8.48 -11.28 0.05
CA TYR A 132 -8.29 -12.21 -1.07
C TYR A 132 -8.78 -13.62 -0.71
N ALA A 133 -8.54 -14.08 0.52
CA ALA A 133 -9.07 -15.35 1.03
C ALA A 133 -10.60 -15.36 1.09
N MET A 134 -11.23 -14.27 1.58
CA MET A 134 -12.68 -14.11 1.59
C MET A 134 -13.25 -14.13 0.17
N ASN A 135 -12.73 -13.31 -0.75
CA ASN A 135 -13.16 -13.29 -2.15
C ASN A 135 -13.03 -14.67 -2.83
N LYS A 136 -11.98 -15.44 -2.52
CA LYS A 136 -11.79 -16.80 -3.04
C LYS A 136 -12.80 -17.80 -2.47
N ALA A 137 -13.15 -17.66 -1.20
CA ALA A 137 -14.19 -18.48 -0.56
C ALA A 137 -15.58 -18.15 -1.13
N ASP A 138 -15.91 -16.86 -1.25
CA ASP A 138 -17.18 -16.37 -1.82
C ASP A 138 -17.34 -16.81 -3.28
N GLN A 139 -16.26 -16.74 -4.09
CA GLN A 139 -16.26 -17.27 -5.46
C GLN A 139 -16.45 -18.79 -5.50
N ALA A 140 -15.84 -19.54 -4.58
CA ALA A 140 -16.01 -20.99 -4.49
C ALA A 140 -17.44 -21.39 -4.05
N GLU A 141 -18.08 -20.60 -3.18
CA GLU A 141 -19.49 -20.80 -2.80
C GLU A 141 -20.43 -20.44 -3.96
N MET A 142 -20.22 -19.29 -4.60
CA MET A 142 -21.00 -18.88 -5.78
C MET A 142 -20.87 -19.90 -6.92
N ALA A 143 -19.69 -20.46 -7.16
CA ALA A 143 -19.51 -21.54 -8.14
C ALA A 143 -20.35 -22.79 -7.79
N LYS A 144 -20.43 -23.18 -6.51
CA LYS A 144 -21.29 -24.29 -6.06
C LYS A 144 -22.78 -23.98 -6.27
N ARG A 145 -23.24 -22.77 -5.91
CA ARG A 145 -24.64 -22.33 -6.11
C ARG A 145 -25.02 -22.26 -7.60
N VAL A 146 -24.09 -21.88 -8.47
CA VAL A 146 -24.29 -21.92 -9.94
C VAL A 146 -24.41 -23.36 -10.45
N VAL A 147 -23.57 -24.29 -9.97
CA VAL A 147 -23.66 -25.72 -10.33
C VAL A 147 -24.95 -26.36 -9.80
N ALA A 148 -25.44 -25.93 -8.62
CA ALA A 148 -26.71 -26.36 -8.06
C ALA A 148 -27.95 -25.74 -8.74
N GLY A 149 -27.77 -24.83 -9.72
CA GLY A 149 -28.86 -24.16 -10.43
C GLY A 149 -29.51 -23.00 -9.66
N GLU A 150 -29.07 -22.71 -8.44
CA GLU A 150 -29.61 -21.66 -7.57
C GLU A 150 -29.16 -20.24 -7.97
N ALA A 151 -28.14 -20.12 -8.83
CA ALA A 151 -27.64 -18.85 -9.35
C ALA A 151 -27.28 -18.93 -10.84
N LYS A 152 -27.56 -17.87 -11.61
CA LYS A 152 -27.11 -17.76 -13.01
C LYS A 152 -25.71 -17.16 -13.09
N ALA A 153 -24.81 -17.81 -13.83
CA ALA A 153 -23.51 -17.25 -14.20
C ALA A 153 -23.70 -15.97 -15.04
N LYS A 154 -23.07 -14.87 -14.62
CA LYS A 154 -23.09 -13.60 -15.35
C LYS A 154 -21.94 -13.59 -16.35
N SER A 155 -22.23 -13.67 -17.64
CA SER A 155 -21.22 -13.62 -18.69
C SER A 155 -20.62 -12.21 -18.80
N ALA A 156 -19.30 -12.10 -18.56
CA ALA A 156 -18.58 -10.85 -18.76
C ALA A 156 -18.26 -10.66 -20.25
N LYS A 157 -18.98 -9.76 -20.92
CA LYS A 157 -18.61 -9.26 -22.25
C LYS A 157 -17.79 -7.98 -22.08
N PRO A 158 -16.57 -7.88 -22.63
CA PRO A 158 -15.72 -6.70 -22.47
C PRO A 158 -16.21 -5.55 -23.36
N ALA A 159 -16.26 -4.34 -22.80
CA ALA A 159 -16.46 -3.09 -23.55
C ALA A 159 -15.12 -2.36 -23.72
N LYS A 160 -14.88 -1.81 -24.91
CA LYS A 160 -13.63 -1.14 -25.32
C LYS A 160 -13.94 0.24 -25.91
N ALA A 161 -13.26 1.28 -25.40
CA ALA A 161 -12.93 2.59 -26.01
C ALA A 161 -11.90 3.25 -25.04
N GLU A 162 -10.70 3.75 -25.39
CA GLU A 162 -10.30 4.82 -26.33
C GLU A 162 -11.06 6.15 -26.11
N LYS A 163 -10.43 7.34 -25.93
CA LYS A 163 -9.01 7.76 -26.11
C LYS A 163 -8.75 9.19 -25.54
N ALA A 164 -7.49 9.49 -25.11
CA ALA A 164 -6.85 10.82 -24.93
C ALA A 164 -7.49 11.86 -23.95
N ASP A 165 -6.79 12.83 -23.34
CA ASP A 165 -5.39 13.32 -23.44
C ASP A 165 -4.85 13.80 -22.05
N ALA A 166 -3.61 14.31 -21.97
CA ALA A 166 -2.86 14.68 -20.73
C ALA A 166 -2.75 16.25 -20.59
N PRO A 167 -1.96 16.89 -19.66
CA PRO A 167 -1.01 16.37 -18.65
C PRO A 167 -0.93 17.06 -17.25
N ALA A 168 -0.12 16.45 -16.34
CA ALA A 168 0.57 17.03 -15.15
C ALA A 168 -0.30 17.55 -13.95
N GLU A 169 0.15 17.63 -12.68
CA GLU A 169 1.46 17.36 -12.04
C GLU A 169 1.34 16.95 -10.54
N ALA A 170 2.41 16.36 -9.98
CA ALA A 170 2.91 16.42 -8.60
C ALA A 170 2.08 15.98 -7.33
N ALA A 171 2.54 14.87 -6.75
CA ALA A 171 3.00 14.72 -5.35
C ALA A 171 2.03 14.71 -4.12
N ALA A 172 1.79 13.47 -3.66
CA ALA A 172 1.93 12.89 -2.30
C ALA A 172 2.62 13.72 -1.15
N PRO A 173 2.55 13.34 0.16
CA PRO A 173 2.25 11.98 0.70
C PRO A 173 1.44 11.86 2.04
N ALA A 174 1.09 10.61 2.42
CA ALA A 174 1.22 9.90 3.73
C ALA A 174 1.08 10.66 5.09
N LYS A 175 0.81 10.13 6.30
CA LYS A 175 0.48 8.82 6.96
C LYS A 175 0.27 9.14 8.47
N GLU A 176 -0.29 8.35 9.41
CA GLU A 176 -1.04 7.08 9.47
C GLU A 176 -1.73 7.00 10.87
N GLU A 177 -2.67 6.05 11.09
CA GLU A 177 -2.94 5.24 12.32
C GLU A 177 -2.80 5.81 13.78
N LYS A 178 -3.60 5.41 14.80
CA LYS A 178 -4.40 4.18 15.01
C LYS A 178 -5.42 4.28 16.17
N ALA A 179 -6.28 3.25 16.25
CA ALA A 179 -6.98 2.69 17.43
C ALA A 179 -8.38 3.21 17.82
N ALA A 180 -9.39 2.37 17.55
CA ALA A 180 -10.75 2.38 18.13
C ALA A 180 -10.80 1.46 19.39
N PRO A 181 -11.92 1.29 20.13
CA PRO A 181 -13.22 0.75 19.66
C PRO A 181 -14.44 1.56 20.21
N LYS A 182 -15.75 1.22 20.11
CA LYS A 182 -16.52 -0.01 19.81
C LYS A 182 -17.67 0.26 18.81
N LYS A 183 -18.63 -0.67 18.67
CA LYS A 183 -19.79 -0.67 17.75
C LYS A 183 -21.04 0.01 18.32
N ALA A 184 -21.84 0.66 17.47
CA ALA A 184 -23.31 0.72 17.60
C ALA A 184 -24.02 0.86 16.22
N LYS A 185 -25.05 0.02 16.04
CA LYS A 185 -26.20 -0.03 15.09
C LYS A 185 -26.22 0.76 13.76
N LYS A 186 -26.81 0.11 12.73
CA LYS A 186 -27.28 0.69 11.46
C LYS A 186 -28.38 1.74 11.70
N ALA A 187 -28.41 2.77 10.86
CA ALA A 187 -29.55 3.66 10.59
C ALA A 187 -29.63 3.93 9.07
N ASP A 188 -30.78 4.42 8.60
CA ASP A 188 -31.21 4.35 7.21
C ASP A 188 -30.48 5.24 6.20
N LYS A 189 -30.52 4.83 4.92
CA LYS A 189 -29.97 5.58 3.78
C LYS A 189 -30.92 6.71 3.37
N SER A 190 -30.65 7.92 3.82
CA SER A 190 -31.30 9.16 3.34
C SER A 190 -30.35 10.37 3.43
N GLY A 191 -29.08 10.16 3.08
CA GLY A 191 -28.05 11.21 3.06
C GLY A 191 -27.44 11.35 1.66
N ASP A 192 -26.95 12.56 1.37
CA ASP A 192 -26.28 12.89 0.12
C ASP A 192 -24.84 12.34 0.09
N ASP A 193 -24.28 12.20 -1.10
CA ASP A 193 -22.87 11.81 -1.25
C ASP A 193 -21.95 13.01 -0.99
N LEU A 194 -21.64 13.25 0.28
CA LEU A 194 -20.74 14.33 0.71
C LEU A 194 -19.32 14.24 0.09
N THR A 195 -18.94 13.14 -0.57
CA THR A 195 -17.65 13.07 -1.30
C THR A 195 -17.58 13.93 -2.57
N GLN A 196 -18.72 14.47 -3.04
CA GLN A 196 -18.76 15.39 -4.18
C GLN A 196 -18.20 16.79 -3.86
N ILE A 197 -18.04 17.15 -2.58
CA ILE A 197 -17.38 18.42 -2.18
C ILE A 197 -15.86 18.23 -2.19
N SER A 198 -15.16 19.12 -2.88
CA SER A 198 -13.69 19.11 -2.97
C SER A 198 -13.05 19.17 -1.58
N GLY A 199 -12.17 18.21 -1.29
CA GLY A 199 -11.50 18.08 0.01
C GLY A 199 -12.25 17.24 1.05
N VAL A 200 -13.54 16.93 0.85
CA VAL A 200 -14.35 16.08 1.74
C VAL A 200 -14.11 14.59 1.43
N GLY A 201 -12.93 14.09 1.81
CA GLY A 201 -12.58 12.68 1.64
C GLY A 201 -13.36 11.72 2.56
N PRO A 202 -13.31 10.38 2.34
CA PRO A 202 -14.10 9.40 3.08
C PRO A 202 -13.93 9.42 4.62
N VAL A 203 -12.74 9.83 5.10
CA VAL A 203 -12.46 10.01 6.53
C VAL A 203 -13.21 11.21 7.12
N ILE A 204 -13.36 12.28 6.33
CA ILE A 204 -14.11 13.49 6.72
C ILE A 204 -15.60 13.21 6.64
N VAL A 205 -16.10 12.53 5.60
CA VAL A 205 -17.48 12.05 5.54
C VAL A 205 -17.84 11.21 6.77
N GLY A 206 -16.94 10.30 7.20
CA GLY A 206 -17.13 9.53 8.43
C GLY A 206 -17.22 10.38 9.70
N LYS A 207 -16.50 11.51 9.76
CA LYS A 207 -16.58 12.48 10.87
C LYS A 207 -17.86 13.32 10.82
N LEU A 208 -18.22 13.85 9.65
CA LEU A 208 -19.44 14.64 9.43
C LEU A 208 -20.70 13.83 9.74
N ASN A 209 -20.79 12.60 9.21
CA ASN A 209 -21.88 11.68 9.53
C ASN A 209 -21.93 11.34 11.03
N GLY A 210 -20.78 11.30 11.71
CA GLY A 210 -20.69 11.11 13.16
C GLY A 210 -21.23 12.29 13.98
N GLU A 211 -21.20 13.50 13.43
CA GLU A 211 -21.80 14.73 13.97
C GLU A 211 -23.24 14.95 13.47
N GLY A 212 -23.82 14.00 12.73
CA GLY A 212 -25.19 14.09 12.18
C GLY A 212 -25.33 14.94 10.91
N VAL A 213 -24.21 15.33 10.29
CA VAL A 213 -24.16 16.06 9.03
C VAL A 213 -24.09 15.05 7.89
N THR A 214 -25.20 14.86 7.20
CA THR A 214 -25.41 13.80 6.19
C THR A 214 -25.96 14.32 4.86
N THR A 215 -26.17 15.63 4.71
CA THR A 215 -26.74 16.25 3.50
C THR A 215 -26.03 17.54 3.11
N PHE A 216 -26.05 17.89 1.82
CA PHE A 216 -25.47 19.14 1.31
C PHE A 216 -26.20 20.36 1.89
N ALA A 217 -27.52 20.27 2.09
CA ALA A 217 -28.34 21.34 2.66
C ALA A 217 -27.89 21.76 4.07
N GLN A 218 -27.41 20.82 4.89
CA GLN A 218 -26.87 21.13 6.23
C GLN A 218 -25.56 21.92 6.17
N ILE A 219 -24.65 21.55 5.25
CA ILE A 219 -23.36 22.24 5.05
C ILE A 219 -23.59 23.63 4.44
N ALA A 220 -24.53 23.73 3.49
CA ALA A 220 -24.93 24.99 2.88
C ALA A 220 -25.54 26.02 3.87
N ALA A 221 -26.06 25.53 5.01
CA ALA A 221 -26.70 26.33 6.04
C ALA A 221 -25.77 26.77 7.19
N TRP A 222 -24.50 26.34 7.21
CA TRP A 222 -23.55 26.73 8.26
C TRP A 222 -23.25 28.24 8.26
N SER A 223 -23.29 28.85 9.45
CA SER A 223 -22.71 30.16 9.70
C SER A 223 -21.20 30.05 9.98
N GLU A 224 -20.48 31.17 9.98
CA GLU A 224 -19.05 31.20 10.31
C GLU A 224 -18.75 30.61 11.70
N ALA A 225 -19.66 30.79 12.66
CA ALA A 225 -19.55 30.21 13.99
C ALA A 225 -19.76 28.67 14.00
N ASP A 226 -20.66 28.15 13.15
CA ASP A 226 -20.86 26.71 12.98
C ASP A 226 -19.64 26.07 12.30
N VAL A 227 -19.05 26.78 11.33
CA VAL A 227 -17.80 26.38 10.68
C VAL A 227 -16.67 26.27 11.71
N ASP A 228 -16.41 27.33 12.48
CA ASP A 228 -15.35 27.32 13.51
C ASP A 228 -15.57 26.19 14.54
N ALA A 229 -16.82 25.99 14.99
CA ALA A 229 -17.16 24.94 15.94
C ALA A 229 -16.94 23.53 15.37
N ILE A 230 -17.37 23.27 14.13
CA ILE A 230 -17.15 22.00 13.43
C ILE A 230 -15.66 21.78 13.14
N GLU A 231 -14.94 22.82 12.71
CA GLU A 231 -13.53 22.77 12.38
C GLU A 231 -12.63 22.51 13.58
N GLU A 232 -12.92 23.12 14.74
CA GLU A 232 -12.22 22.85 16.00
C GLU A 232 -12.55 21.43 16.50
N LYS A 233 -13.83 21.09 16.59
CA LYS A 233 -14.33 19.80 17.10
C LYS A 233 -13.85 18.60 16.28
N LEU A 234 -13.82 18.73 14.96
CA LEU A 234 -13.34 17.69 14.05
C LEU A 234 -11.85 17.82 13.69
N SER A 235 -11.19 18.85 14.24
CA SER A 235 -9.75 19.11 14.12
C SER A 235 -9.25 19.25 12.67
N PHE A 236 -9.92 20.10 11.88
CA PHE A 236 -9.53 20.42 10.50
C PHE A 236 -9.55 21.93 10.16
N LYS A 237 -9.26 22.78 11.15
CA LYS A 237 -9.23 24.25 11.05
C LYS A 237 -8.64 24.83 9.76
N GLY A 238 -9.37 25.78 9.18
CA GLY A 238 -9.04 26.52 7.95
C GLY A 238 -9.24 25.73 6.66
N ARG A 239 -10.08 24.69 6.63
CA ARG A 239 -10.38 23.92 5.40
C ARG A 239 -11.70 24.31 4.77
N VAL A 240 -12.77 24.44 5.55
CA VAL A 240 -14.13 24.70 5.05
C VAL A 240 -14.17 26.01 4.27
N GLY A 241 -13.45 27.03 4.75
CA GLY A 241 -13.31 28.34 4.08
C GLY A 241 -12.18 28.43 3.05
N ARG A 242 -11.22 27.50 3.01
CA ARG A 242 -10.15 27.47 1.97
C ARG A 242 -10.59 26.68 0.74
N GLU A 243 -11.42 25.67 0.95
CA GLU A 243 -11.93 24.77 -0.08
C GLU A 243 -13.39 25.10 -0.43
N ASP A 244 -13.91 26.26 0.01
CA ASP A 244 -15.24 26.81 -0.31
C ASP A 244 -16.41 25.82 -0.16
N TRP A 245 -16.38 24.99 0.88
CA TRP A 245 -17.36 23.89 1.06
C TRP A 245 -18.81 24.40 1.12
N ILE A 246 -19.06 25.57 1.71
CA ILE A 246 -20.41 26.17 1.77
C ILE A 246 -20.90 26.56 0.37
N ALA A 247 -20.04 27.09 -0.49
CA ALA A 247 -20.41 27.46 -1.85
C ALA A 247 -20.66 26.21 -2.70
N GLN A 248 -19.78 25.19 -2.61
CA GLN A 248 -19.96 23.91 -3.31
C GLN A 248 -21.21 23.17 -2.84
N ALA A 249 -21.47 23.13 -1.52
CA ALA A 249 -22.69 22.55 -0.97
C ALA A 249 -23.96 23.31 -1.42
N LYS A 250 -23.90 24.64 -1.58
CA LYS A 250 -25.01 25.43 -2.11
C LYS A 250 -25.31 25.14 -3.57
N GLU A 251 -24.31 24.82 -4.40
CA GLU A 251 -24.56 24.39 -5.78
C GLU A 251 -25.04 22.94 -5.84
N LEU A 252 -24.38 22.00 -5.13
CA LEU A 252 -24.77 20.59 -5.08
C LEU A 252 -26.15 20.35 -4.45
N ALA A 253 -26.62 21.25 -3.57
CA ALA A 253 -27.98 21.20 -3.02
C ALA A 253 -29.08 21.70 -3.98
N LYS A 254 -28.73 22.28 -5.15
CA LYS A 254 -29.70 22.71 -6.18
C LYS A 254 -29.96 21.63 -7.25
N GLY A 255 -29.02 20.69 -7.44
CA GLY A 255 -29.09 19.62 -8.43
C GLY A 255 -27.90 19.61 -9.40
#